data_AF-A0A392U9Q6-F1
#
_entry.id   AF-A0A392U9Q6-F1
#
_cell.length_a   1.000
_cell.length_b   1.000
_cell.length_c   1.000
_cell.angle_alpha   90.00
_cell.angle_beta   90.00
_cell.angle_gamma   90.00
#
_symmetry.space_group_name_H-M   'P 1'
#
loop_
_entity.id
_entity.type
_entity.pdbx_description
1 polymer ?
#
loop_
_entity_poly.entity_id
_entity_poly.type
_entity_poly.pdbx_seq_one_letter_code
_entity_poly.pdbx_strand_id
1 'polypeptide(L)'
;EFSVPTLIFFTSGVACLGLNLYLHTLCEQDNIDPTQLLQQTELAIPTFANLVPSYSLPSSVTSKEWESLFMKYTGGLKKADG
;
A
#
# COMPACT_ATOMS: atom_id res chain seq x y z
N GLU A 1 -3.58 -10.52 -20.20
CA GLU A 1 -4.92 -10.24 -19.64
C GLU A 1 -5.97 -10.96 -20.47
N PHE A 2 -7.01 -11.51 -19.84
CA PHE A 2 -8.10 -12.24 -20.51
C PHE A 2 -9.29 -11.32 -20.90
N SER A 3 -9.15 -10.00 -20.73
CA SER A 3 -10.21 -8.99 -20.98
C SER A 3 -11.53 -9.28 -20.26
N VAL A 4 -11.45 -9.92 -19.09
CA VAL A 4 -12.61 -10.21 -18.23
C VAL A 4 -12.51 -9.40 -16.93
N PRO A 5 -13.65 -9.01 -16.35
CA PRO A 5 -13.66 -8.33 -15.06
C PRO A 5 -12.93 -9.16 -14.00
N THR A 6 -12.07 -8.50 -13.22
CA THR A 6 -11.26 -9.15 -12.18
C THR A 6 -11.75 -8.74 -10.80
N LEU A 7 -12.47 -9.63 -10.11
CA LEU A 7 -12.84 -9.44 -8.70
C LEU A 7 -11.72 -9.92 -7.78
N ILE A 8 -11.30 -9.09 -6.82
CA ILE A 8 -10.30 -9.46 -5.81
C ILE A 8 -10.96 -9.73 -4.46
N PHE A 9 -10.71 -10.93 -3.93
CA PHE A 9 -10.94 -11.23 -2.52
C PHE A 9 -9.70 -10.85 -1.70
N PHE A 10 -9.82 -9.79 -0.89
CA PHE A 10 -8.76 -9.35 0.01
C PHE A 10 -8.99 -9.96 1.40
N THR A 11 -8.02 -10.73 1.90
CA THR A 11 -8.17 -11.56 3.10
C THR A 11 -8.07 -10.79 4.42
N SER A 12 -7.76 -9.49 4.37
CA SER A 12 -7.61 -8.62 5.54
C SER A 12 -8.67 -7.52 5.57
N GLY A 13 -8.66 -6.69 6.63
CA GLY A 13 -9.64 -5.63 6.82
C GLY A 13 -9.50 -4.49 5.81
N VAL A 14 -10.58 -3.73 5.61
CA VAL A 14 -10.64 -2.58 4.68
C VAL A 14 -9.63 -1.48 5.00
N ALA A 15 -9.27 -1.29 6.27
CA ALA A 15 -8.23 -0.35 6.67
C ALA A 15 -6.84 -0.78 6.17
N CYS A 16 -6.56 -2.09 6.17
CA CYS A 16 -5.32 -2.64 5.62
C CYS A 16 -5.31 -2.52 4.08
N LEU A 17 -6.44 -2.76 3.41
CA LEU A 17 -6.56 -2.52 1.98
C LEU A 17 -6.28 -1.05 1.63
N GLY A 18 -6.92 -0.13 2.35
CA GLY A 18 -6.72 1.31 2.21
C GLY A 18 -5.27 1.74 2.42
N LEU A 19 -4.61 1.17 3.44
CA LEU A 19 -3.18 1.37 3.68
C LEU A 19 -2.33 0.98 2.46
N ASN A 20 -2.55 -0.22 1.91
CA ASN A 20 -1.80 -0.72 0.77
C ASN A 20 -1.96 0.18 -0.47
N LEU A 21 -3.18 0.63 -0.75
CA LEU A 21 -3.48 1.53 -1.87
C LEU A 21 -2.91 2.93 -1.69
N TYR A 22 -2.95 3.46 -0.46
CA TYR A 22 -2.36 4.75 -0.12
C TYR A 22 -0.84 4.73 -0.29
N LEU A 23 -0.16 3.71 0.24
CA LEU A 23 1.28 3.54 0.10
C LEU A 23 1.71 3.41 -1.37
N HIS A 24 1.00 2.60 -2.15
CA HIS A 24 1.26 2.50 -3.59
C HIS A 24 1.11 3.86 -4.30
N THR A 25 0.13 4.66 -3.89
CA THR A 25 -0.07 5.99 -4.49
C THR A 25 1.06 6.94 -4.10
N LEU A 26 1.52 6.95 -2.84
CA LEU A 26 2.68 7.76 -2.43
C LEU A 26 3.96 7.38 -3.19
N CYS A 27 4.19 6.08 -3.40
CA CYS A 27 5.37 5.62 -4.13
C CYS A 27 5.29 5.94 -5.63
N GLU A 28 4.14 5.71 -6.30
CA GLU A 28 4.03 5.95 -7.75
C GLU A 28 3.78 7.41 -8.13
N GLN A 29 2.93 8.12 -7.38
CA GLN A 29 2.48 9.46 -7.74
C GLN A 29 3.39 10.54 -7.14
N ASP A 30 3.78 10.37 -5.88
CA ASP A 30 4.60 11.35 -5.16
C ASP A 30 6.09 10.99 -5.15
N ASN A 31 6.46 9.84 -5.75
CA ASN A 31 7.84 9.33 -5.84
C ASN A 31 8.57 9.33 -4.49
N ILE A 32 7.82 9.04 -3.42
CA ILE A 32 8.36 8.98 -2.05
C ILE A 32 9.01 7.61 -1.86
N ASP A 33 10.27 7.61 -1.40
CA ASP A 33 10.97 6.39 -1.04
C ASP A 33 10.33 5.80 0.24
N PRO A 34 9.96 4.51 0.27
CA PRO A 34 9.36 3.87 1.43
C PRO A 34 10.19 4.00 2.72
N THR A 35 11.50 4.12 2.60
CA THR A 35 12.41 4.34 3.73
C THR A 35 12.26 5.72 4.35
N GLN A 36 11.75 6.72 3.63
CA GLN A 36 11.41 8.03 4.20
C GLN A 36 10.18 7.96 5.11
N LEU A 37 9.24 7.05 4.82
CA LEU A 37 8.07 6.82 5.68
C LEU A 37 8.49 6.28 7.06
N LEU A 38 9.59 5.54 7.13
CA LEU A 38 10.19 5.07 8.39
C LEU A 38 10.88 6.18 9.18
N GLN A 39 11.26 7.29 8.55
CA GLN A 39 11.88 8.43 9.26
C GLN A 39 10.84 9.26 10.02
N GLN A 40 9.57 9.16 9.63
CA GLN A 40 8.47 9.80 10.34
C GLN A 40 8.11 8.98 11.58
N THR A 41 7.72 9.63 12.69
CA THR A 41 7.22 8.90 13.87
C THR A 41 5.82 8.34 13.62
N GLU A 42 5.00 9.12 12.93
CA GLU A 42 3.59 8.87 12.69
C GLU A 42 3.17 9.36 11.30
N LEU A 43 2.20 8.67 10.70
CA LEU A 43 1.72 8.88 9.34
C LEU A 43 0.22 9.17 9.36
N ALA A 44 -0.19 10.22 8.65
CA ALA A 44 -1.59 10.54 8.43
C ALA A 44 -2.11 9.73 7.23
N ILE A 45 -2.84 8.64 7.51
CA ILE A 45 -3.34 7.72 6.48
C ILE A 45 -4.85 7.94 6.34
N PRO A 46 -5.37 8.28 5.15
CA PRO A 46 -6.79 8.67 4.98
C PRO A 46 -7.81 7.64 5.47
N THR A 47 -7.45 6.36 5.51
CA THR A 47 -8.34 5.27 5.95
C THR A 47 -8.27 4.98 7.45
N PHE A 48 -7.50 5.75 8.22
CA PHE A 48 -7.36 5.61 9.67
C PHE A 48 -7.82 6.89 10.36
N ALA A 49 -8.59 6.75 11.44
CA ALA A 49 -9.05 7.89 12.24
C ALA A 49 -7.93 8.53 13.07
N ASN A 50 -6.89 7.76 13.39
CA ASN A 50 -5.74 8.18 14.18
C ASN A 50 -4.48 8.11 13.31
N LEU A 51 -3.46 8.84 13.72
CA LEU A 51 -2.14 8.71 13.13
C LEU A 51 -1.59 7.30 13.33
N VAL A 52 -0.94 6.79 12.28
CA VAL A 52 -0.40 5.43 12.25
C VAL A 52 1.10 5.49 12.52
N PRO A 53 1.60 4.82 13.56
CA PRO A 53 3.03 4.82 13.83
C PRO A 53 3.82 4.17 12.69
N SER A 54 4.94 4.75 12.28
CA SER A 54 5.71 4.24 11.13
C SER A 54 6.24 2.81 11.33
N TYR A 55 6.54 2.42 12.58
CA TYR A 55 6.96 1.05 12.92
C TYR A 55 5.85 0.00 12.74
N SER A 56 4.59 0.42 12.58
CA SER A 56 3.46 -0.49 12.33
C SER A 56 3.24 -0.77 10.84
N LEU A 57 4.04 -0.16 9.96
CA LEU A 57 3.97 -0.40 8.53
C LEU A 57 4.39 -1.83 8.16
N PRO A 58 3.83 -2.41 7.08
CA PRO A 58 4.24 -3.71 6.60
C PRO A 58 5.71 -3.72 6.20
N SER A 59 6.47 -4.73 6.64
CA SER A 59 7.89 -4.90 6.27
C SER A 59 8.10 -5.04 4.77
N SER A 60 7.09 -5.53 4.04
CA SER A 60 7.09 -5.63 2.57
C SER A 60 7.16 -4.29 1.85
N VAL A 61 6.76 -3.20 2.52
CA VAL A 61 6.84 -1.83 2.00
C VAL A 61 8.23 -1.27 2.24
N THR A 62 8.81 -1.56 3.40
CA THR A 62 10.05 -0.93 3.87
C THR A 62 11.31 -1.66 3.43
N SER A 63 11.20 -2.94 3.02
CA SER A 63 12.33 -3.70 2.48
C SER A 63 12.41 -3.55 0.97
N LYS A 64 13.57 -3.07 0.48
CA LYS A 64 13.88 -2.95 -0.96
C LYS A 64 13.76 -4.27 -1.72
N GLU A 65 13.96 -5.40 -1.04
CA GLU A 65 13.85 -6.73 -1.63
C GLU A 65 12.40 -7.06 -2.00
N TRP A 66 11.45 -6.56 -1.20
CA TRP A 66 10.02 -6.82 -1.34
C TRP A 66 9.28 -5.70 -2.07
N GLU A 67 9.90 -4.54 -2.22
CA GLU A 67 9.33 -3.34 -2.85
C GLU A 67 8.73 -3.64 -4.23
N SER A 68 9.48 -4.29 -5.13
CA SER A 68 9.00 -4.63 -6.48
C SER A 68 7.77 -5.54 -6.44
N LEU A 69 7.75 -6.52 -5.53
CA LEU A 69 6.63 -7.44 -5.36
C LEU A 69 5.42 -6.72 -4.76
N PHE A 70 5.65 -5.85 -3.79
CA PHE A 70 4.62 -5.00 -3.18
C PHE A 70 3.97 -4.07 -4.21
N MET A 71 4.77 -3.39 -5.04
CA MET A 71 4.26 -2.49 -6.08
C MET A 71 3.46 -3.25 -7.14
N LYS A 72 3.93 -4.43 -7.57
CA LYS A 72 3.16 -5.26 -8.49
C LYS A 72 1.85 -5.75 -7.89
N TYR A 73 1.86 -6.15 -6.62
CA TYR A 73 0.68 -6.62 -5.90
C TYR A 73 -0.37 -5.52 -5.73
N THR A 74 0.04 -4.36 -5.22
CA THR A 74 -0.83 -3.21 -4.97
C THR A 74 -1.28 -2.50 -6.24
N GLY A 75 -0.44 -2.50 -7.29
CA GLY A 75 -0.83 -2.07 -8.63
C GLY A 75 -1.89 -2.99 -9.25
N GLY A 76 -1.81 -4.30 -8.99
CA GLY A 76 -2.86 -5.25 -9.37
C GLY A 76 -4.19 -4.99 -8.63
N LEU A 77 -4.10 -4.72 -7.32
CA LEU A 77 -5.27 -4.33 -6.50
C LEU A 77 -5.95 -3.06 -7.03
N LYS A 78 -5.18 -2.06 -7.44
CA LYS A 78 -5.70 -0.78 -7.97
C LYS A 78 -6.37 -0.92 -9.35
N LYS A 79 -5.96 -1.91 -10.15
CA LYS A 79 -6.47 -2.16 -11.50
C LYS A 79 -7.66 -3.11 -11.56
N ALA A 80 -7.94 -3.81 -10.46
CA ALA A 80 -9.04 -4.76 -10.40
C ALA A 80 -10.41 -4.07 -10.44
N ASP A 81 -11.38 -4.82 -10.93
CA ASP A 81 -12.77 -4.40 -11.00
C ASP A 81 -13.42 -4.76 -9.64
N GLY A 82 -13.65 -3.74 -8.82
CA GLY A 82 -14.26 -3.84 -7.49
C GLY A 82 -15.62 -3.17 -7.44
#